data_AF-A0A3P1Y9Y6-F1
#
_entry.id   AF-A0A3P1Y9Y6-F1
#
_cell.length_a   1.000
_cell.length_b   1.000
_cell.length_c   1.000
_cell.angle_alpha   90.00
_cell.angle_beta   90.00
_cell.angle_gamma   90.00
#
_symmetry.space_group_name_H-M   'P 1'
#
loop_
_entity.id
_entity.type
_entity.pdbx_description
1 polymer ?
#
loop_
_entity_poly.entity_id
_entity_poly.type
_entity_poly.pdbx_seq_one_letter_code
_entity_poly.pdbx_strand_id
1 'polypeptide(L)'
;MVIAAPGSGKSFTMIEAVISILKKYPYARIGMVTFTRAATNALAAKLQKRLSKKDLDRVLVDTFHGLVKKQLDMIRWPGKMLIGPAQRSVIHRALKESGVTMKFAEAEFVIDAIGREMDTDVISVRHNRQQIHLFNTYQALCQKDHVADLNALSKFVVGQMHSGKMRTLDLTHLIVDEVQDTDSIQFSWIALHTRAGVYTSIVGDDDQAIYSFRSSGGVKIFQQFEKHFRPNIFYLNTCFRCEPEILEVAGALIGKNVYRYAKELRSAKKGGGKVTFRSYVDMEEQIQGI
;
A
#
# COMPACT_ATOMS: atom_id res chain seq x y z
N MET A 1 3.24 -10.53 11.55
CA MET A 1 3.29 -10.50 10.07
C MET A 1 2.46 -11.66 9.56
N VAL A 2 1.47 -11.39 8.73
CA VAL A 2 0.60 -12.41 8.13
C VAL A 2 0.93 -12.47 6.65
N ILE A 3 1.43 -13.63 6.22
CA ILE A 3 1.73 -13.93 4.83
C ILE A 3 0.61 -14.82 4.32
N ALA A 4 -0.11 -14.34 3.31
CA ALA A 4 -1.36 -14.94 2.90
C ALA A 4 -1.30 -15.41 1.45
N ALA A 5 -1.86 -16.58 1.20
CA ALA A 5 -2.14 -17.07 -0.16
C ALA A 5 -3.33 -16.30 -0.78
N PRO A 6 -3.46 -16.28 -2.12
CA PRO A 6 -4.61 -15.68 -2.77
C PRO A 6 -5.90 -16.37 -2.34
N GLY A 7 -6.93 -15.59 -2.01
CA GLY A 7 -8.24 -16.14 -1.61
C GLY A 7 -8.26 -16.81 -0.23
N SER A 8 -7.25 -16.59 0.61
CA SER A 8 -7.15 -17.19 1.94
C SER A 8 -7.97 -16.53 3.05
N GLY A 9 -8.73 -15.49 2.72
CA GLY A 9 -9.56 -14.78 3.71
C GLY A 9 -8.80 -13.73 4.52
N LYS A 10 -7.78 -13.06 3.95
CA LYS A 10 -7.09 -11.90 4.56
C LYS A 10 -8.06 -10.93 5.25
N SER A 11 -9.05 -10.43 4.50
CA SER A 11 -10.02 -9.46 5.05
C SER A 11 -10.86 -10.03 6.19
N PHE A 12 -11.26 -11.30 6.12
CA PHE A 12 -11.99 -11.95 7.21
C PHE A 12 -11.11 -12.04 8.46
N THR A 13 -9.87 -12.50 8.29
CA THR A 13 -8.88 -12.63 9.38
C THR A 13 -8.63 -11.29 10.07
N MET A 14 -8.47 -10.20 9.31
CA MET A 14 -8.29 -8.86 9.89
C MET A 14 -9.52 -8.38 10.68
N ILE A 15 -10.73 -8.64 10.19
CA ILE A 15 -11.97 -8.28 10.90
C ILE A 15 -12.08 -9.06 12.21
N GLU A 16 -11.84 -10.37 12.19
CA GLU A 16 -11.87 -11.20 13.41
C GLU A 16 -10.74 -10.79 14.38
N ALA A 17 -9.58 -10.39 13.87
CA ALA A 17 -8.50 -9.84 14.69
C ALA A 17 -8.94 -8.56 15.41
N VAL A 18 -9.59 -7.62 14.72
CA VAL A 18 -10.15 -6.40 15.33
C VAL A 18 -11.13 -6.76 16.45
N ILE A 19 -12.09 -7.65 16.16
CA ILE A 19 -13.09 -8.09 17.15
C ILE A 19 -12.42 -8.72 18.37
N SER A 20 -11.44 -9.59 18.16
CA SER A 20 -10.70 -10.27 19.22
C SER A 20 -9.89 -9.29 20.08
N ILE A 21 -9.20 -8.32 19.45
CA ILE A 21 -8.44 -7.27 20.14
C ILE A 21 -9.37 -6.43 21.02
N LEU A 22 -10.50 -5.97 20.49
CA LEU A 22 -11.44 -5.12 21.25
C LEU A 22 -12.06 -5.85 22.43
N LYS A 23 -12.30 -7.17 22.31
CA LYS A 23 -12.79 -8.03 23.40
C LYS A 23 -11.72 -8.22 24.49
N LYS A 24 -10.47 -8.44 24.09
CA LYS A 24 -9.35 -8.70 25.03
C LYS A 24 -8.84 -7.43 25.70
N TYR A 25 -8.86 -6.30 25.00
CA TYR A 25 -8.29 -5.02 25.44
C TYR A 25 -9.37 -3.93 25.39
N PRO A 26 -10.04 -3.64 26.52
CA PRO A 26 -11.17 -2.69 26.58
C PRO A 26 -10.83 -1.26 26.13
N TYR A 27 -9.57 -0.84 26.26
CA TYR A 27 -9.09 0.49 25.86
C TYR A 27 -8.38 0.50 24.50
N ALA A 28 -8.42 -0.61 23.75
CA ALA A 28 -7.78 -0.66 22.44
C ALA A 28 -8.38 0.39 21.50
N ARG A 29 -7.47 1.11 20.85
CA ARG A 29 -7.70 1.98 19.70
C ARG A 29 -6.96 1.37 18.52
N ILE A 30 -7.67 1.08 17.43
CA ILE A 30 -7.15 0.28 16.33
C ILE A 30 -7.14 1.11 15.05
N GLY A 31 -5.98 1.23 14.41
CA GLY A 31 -5.85 1.78 13.07
C GLY A 31 -5.82 0.66 12.05
N MET A 32 -6.55 0.80 10.95
CA MET A 32 -6.50 -0.08 9.79
C MET A 32 -6.13 0.72 8.54
N VAL A 33 -5.03 0.36 7.90
CA VAL A 33 -4.53 0.99 6.67
C VAL A 33 -4.90 0.11 5.50
N THR A 34 -5.54 0.70 4.49
CA THR A 34 -5.85 0.05 3.21
C THR A 34 -5.24 0.80 2.04
N PHE A 35 -5.07 0.15 0.90
CA PHE A 35 -4.44 0.78 -0.26
C PHE A 35 -5.42 1.62 -1.11
N THR A 36 -6.71 1.27 -1.12
CA THR A 36 -7.73 1.95 -1.94
C THR A 36 -8.93 2.39 -1.12
N ARG A 37 -9.60 3.47 -1.56
CA ARG A 37 -10.86 3.91 -0.95
C ARG A 37 -11.97 2.87 -1.05
N ALA A 38 -11.99 2.09 -2.13
CA ALA A 38 -12.94 0.98 -2.28
C ALA A 38 -12.72 -0.08 -1.19
N ALA A 39 -11.47 -0.46 -0.92
CA ALA A 39 -11.11 -1.37 0.16
C ALA A 39 -11.45 -0.78 1.53
N THR A 40 -11.15 0.50 1.77
CA THR A 40 -11.53 1.23 2.98
C THR A 40 -13.04 1.12 3.24
N ASN A 41 -13.86 1.51 2.26
CA ASN A 41 -15.31 1.54 2.39
C ASN A 41 -15.89 0.13 2.61
N ALA A 42 -15.38 -0.86 1.87
CA ALA A 42 -15.81 -2.24 2.01
C ALA A 42 -15.47 -2.80 3.41
N LEU A 43 -14.29 -2.50 3.93
CA LEU A 43 -13.84 -2.94 5.26
C LEU A 43 -14.62 -2.24 6.38
N ALA A 44 -14.80 -0.92 6.28
CA ALA A 44 -15.59 -0.13 7.23
C ALA A 44 -17.05 -0.63 7.29
N ALA A 45 -17.68 -0.89 6.14
CA ALA A 45 -19.04 -1.42 6.09
C ALA A 45 -19.16 -2.82 6.73
N LYS A 46 -18.15 -3.68 6.57
CA LYS A 46 -18.13 -5.00 7.22
C LYS A 46 -17.97 -4.89 8.74
N LEU A 47 -17.11 -3.99 9.21
CA LEU A 47 -16.90 -3.74 10.64
C LEU A 47 -18.15 -3.14 11.29
N GLN A 48 -18.81 -2.18 10.63
CA GLN A 48 -20.05 -1.57 11.11
C GLN A 48 -21.17 -2.60 11.34
N LYS A 49 -21.23 -3.66 10.52
CA LYS A 49 -22.20 -4.76 10.69
C LYS A 49 -21.87 -5.70 11.84
N ARG A 50 -20.63 -5.69 12.34
CA ARG A 50 -20.11 -6.67 13.31
C ARG A 50 -19.79 -6.07 14.68
N LEU A 51 -19.63 -4.76 14.76
CA LEU A 51 -19.24 -4.04 15.97
C LEU A 51 -20.39 -3.18 16.51
N SER A 52 -20.41 -3.00 17.83
CA SER A 52 -21.24 -1.98 18.47
C SER A 52 -20.75 -0.58 18.07
N LYS A 53 -21.60 0.45 18.19
CA LYS A 53 -21.19 1.84 17.94
C LYS A 53 -19.98 2.26 18.78
N LYS A 54 -20.00 1.93 20.07
CA LYS A 54 -18.90 2.21 21.02
C LYS A 54 -17.57 1.57 20.59
N ASP A 55 -17.62 0.37 20.04
CA ASP A 55 -16.43 -0.33 19.56
C ASP A 55 -15.95 0.25 18.23
N LEU A 56 -16.88 0.56 17.32
CA LEU A 56 -16.59 1.16 16.03
C LEU A 56 -15.91 2.53 16.16
N ASP A 57 -16.31 3.34 17.13
CA ASP A 57 -15.70 4.66 17.41
C ASP A 57 -14.21 4.57 17.81
N ARG A 58 -13.75 3.37 18.19
CA ARG A 58 -12.34 3.08 18.53
C ARG A 58 -11.56 2.46 17.36
N VAL A 59 -12.20 2.24 16.21
CA VAL A 59 -11.58 1.67 15.02
C VAL A 59 -11.50 2.74 13.92
N LEU A 60 -10.27 3.13 13.59
CA LEU A 60 -9.98 4.05 12.51
C LEU A 60 -9.61 3.24 11.26
N VAL A 61 -10.47 3.26 10.23
CA VAL A 61 -10.18 2.61 8.93
C VAL A 61 -10.02 3.70 7.88
N ASP A 62 -8.87 3.74 7.22
CA ASP A 62 -8.65 4.68 6.12
C ASP A 62 -7.58 4.17 5.13
N THR A 63 -7.39 4.90 4.05
CA THR A 63 -6.18 4.84 3.24
C THR A 63 -5.01 5.49 3.96
N PHE A 64 -3.78 5.13 3.59
CA PHE A 64 -2.58 5.81 4.10
C PHE A 64 -2.67 7.34 4.00
N HIS A 65 -3.05 7.87 2.83
CA HIS A 65 -3.19 9.30 2.61
C HIS A 65 -4.27 9.94 3.49
N GLY A 66 -5.36 9.23 3.79
CA GLY A 66 -6.38 9.70 4.73
C GLY A 66 -5.85 9.81 6.16
N LEU A 67 -5.00 8.88 6.58
CA LEU A 67 -4.33 8.94 7.89
C LEU A 67 -3.30 10.07 7.96
N VAL A 68 -2.51 10.26 6.91
CA VAL A 68 -1.59 11.40 6.77
C VAL A 68 -2.37 12.72 6.88
N LYS A 69 -3.51 12.83 6.18
CA LYS A 69 -4.38 14.01 6.27
C LYS A 69 -4.84 14.28 7.70
N LYS A 70 -5.26 13.25 8.45
CA LYS A 70 -5.65 13.41 9.86
C LYS A 70 -4.51 13.98 10.71
N GLN A 71 -3.27 13.56 10.48
CA GLN A 71 -2.12 14.12 11.20
C GLN A 71 -1.82 15.57 10.79
N LEU A 72 -2.02 15.93 9.53
CA LEU A 72 -1.92 17.33 9.09
C LEU A 72 -3.01 18.20 9.74
N ASP A 73 -4.23 17.68 9.87
CA ASP A 73 -5.35 18.37 10.51
C ASP A 73 -5.05 18.62 12.01
N MET A 74 -4.40 17.67 12.70
CA MET A 74 -3.99 17.81 14.10
C MET A 74 -3.03 18.99 14.34
N ILE A 75 -2.17 19.30 13.35
CA ILE A 75 -1.23 20.44 13.43
C ILE A 75 -1.75 21.69 12.70
N ARG A 76 -2.98 21.65 12.18
CA ARG A 76 -3.57 22.71 11.36
C ARG A 76 -2.64 23.17 10.23
N TRP A 77 -2.16 22.23 9.43
CA TRP A 77 -1.25 22.53 8.33
C TRP A 77 -1.83 23.64 7.42
N PRO A 78 -1.12 24.76 7.21
CA PRO A 78 -1.71 25.97 6.64
C PRO A 78 -1.70 26.04 5.11
N GLY A 79 -1.04 25.08 4.43
CA GLY A 79 -0.88 25.13 2.97
C GLY A 79 -2.10 24.64 2.20
N LYS A 80 -2.00 24.65 0.87
CA LYS A 80 -3.04 24.16 -0.03
C LYS A 80 -2.64 22.83 -0.66
N MET A 81 -3.52 21.83 -0.57
CA MET A 81 -3.28 20.53 -1.19
C MET A 81 -3.39 20.62 -2.72
N LEU A 82 -2.42 20.02 -3.40
CA LEU A 82 -2.33 19.94 -4.85
C LEU A 82 -2.83 18.57 -5.32
N ILE A 83 -4.01 18.51 -5.95
CA ILE A 83 -4.66 17.25 -6.35
C ILE A 83 -5.27 17.39 -7.75
N GLY A 84 -5.18 16.32 -8.54
CA GLY A 84 -5.93 16.18 -9.80
C GLY A 84 -5.58 17.27 -10.82
N PRO A 85 -6.56 18.01 -11.37
CA PRO A 85 -6.30 19.02 -12.41
C PRO A 85 -5.30 20.10 -11.98
N ALA A 86 -5.32 20.52 -10.71
CA ALA A 86 -4.39 21.53 -10.20
C ALA A 86 -2.95 21.00 -10.22
N GLN A 87 -2.73 19.73 -9.83
CA GLN A 87 -1.42 19.10 -9.89
C GLN A 87 -0.92 19.01 -11.34
N ARG A 88 -1.78 18.55 -12.26
CA ARG A 88 -1.45 18.45 -13.69
C ARG A 88 -1.02 19.80 -14.27
N SER A 89 -1.63 20.90 -13.85
CA SER A 89 -1.23 22.25 -14.25
C SER A 89 0.20 22.60 -13.79
N VAL A 90 0.56 22.28 -12.56
CA VAL A 90 1.93 22.49 -12.06
C VAL A 90 2.94 21.59 -12.78
N ILE A 91 2.58 20.35 -13.11
CA ILE A 91 3.43 19.43 -13.90
C ILE A 91 3.68 20.01 -15.30
N HIS A 92 2.65 20.54 -15.97
CA HIS A 92 2.83 21.21 -17.26
C HIS A 92 3.77 22.42 -17.18
N ARG A 93 3.64 23.22 -16.12
CA ARG A 93 4.57 24.34 -15.86
C ARG A 93 5.98 23.85 -15.61
N ALA A 94 6.15 22.80 -14.82
CA ALA A 94 7.46 22.23 -14.53
C ALA A 94 8.15 21.70 -15.80
N LEU A 95 7.41 21.05 -16.71
CA LEU A 95 7.94 20.65 -18.02
C LEU A 95 8.41 21.85 -18.84
N LYS A 96 7.59 22.91 -18.91
CA LYS A 96 7.93 24.12 -19.65
C LYS A 96 9.15 24.84 -19.05
N GLU A 97 9.20 24.99 -17.74
CA GLU A 97 10.27 25.73 -17.04
C GLU A 97 11.59 24.95 -16.95
N SER A 98 11.54 23.62 -16.87
CA SER A 98 12.75 22.78 -16.85
C SER A 98 13.42 22.63 -18.23
N GLY A 99 12.71 22.93 -19.32
CA GLY A 99 13.20 22.72 -20.67
C GLY A 99 13.42 21.24 -21.04
N VAL A 100 12.92 20.30 -20.23
CA VAL A 100 13.06 18.86 -20.47
C VAL A 100 12.05 18.40 -21.52
N THR A 101 12.55 17.81 -22.60
CA THR A 101 11.71 17.18 -23.63
C THR A 101 11.25 15.80 -23.15
N MET A 102 10.01 15.73 -22.64
CA MET A 102 9.41 14.51 -22.11
C MET A 102 7.89 14.51 -22.33
N LYS A 103 7.29 13.33 -22.59
CA LYS A 103 5.83 13.22 -22.70
C LYS A 103 5.19 13.50 -21.34
N PHE A 104 4.02 14.13 -21.33
CA PHE A 104 3.34 14.48 -20.09
C PHE A 104 3.09 13.27 -19.17
N ALA A 105 2.64 12.14 -19.71
CA ALA A 105 2.41 10.93 -18.93
C ALA A 105 3.70 10.37 -18.29
N GLU A 106 4.84 10.54 -18.97
CA GLU A 106 6.15 10.15 -18.42
C GLU A 106 6.57 11.12 -17.31
N ALA A 107 6.32 12.41 -17.47
CA ALA A 107 6.56 13.43 -16.43
C ALA A 107 5.73 13.17 -15.17
N GLU A 108 4.44 12.85 -15.33
CA GLU A 108 3.57 12.45 -14.21
C GLU A 108 4.14 11.24 -13.48
N PHE A 109 4.57 10.23 -14.23
CA PHE A 109 5.16 9.02 -13.68
C PHE A 109 6.47 9.30 -12.92
N VAL A 110 7.37 10.10 -13.49
CA VAL A 110 8.65 10.47 -12.85
C VAL A 110 8.42 11.25 -11.56
N ILE A 111 7.51 12.22 -11.58
CA ILE A 111 7.21 13.03 -10.40
C ILE A 111 6.60 12.18 -9.28
N ASP A 112 5.69 11.25 -9.61
CA ASP A 112 5.13 10.31 -8.63
C ASP A 112 6.21 9.34 -8.10
N ALA A 113 7.02 8.75 -8.97
CA ALA A 113 8.05 7.78 -8.60
C ALA A 113 9.11 8.37 -7.65
N ILE A 114 9.67 9.54 -7.97
CA ILE A 114 10.61 10.26 -7.09
C ILE A 114 9.87 10.77 -5.83
N GLY A 115 8.63 11.21 -6.00
CA GLY A 115 7.75 11.63 -4.92
C GLY A 115 7.58 10.58 -3.83
N ARG A 116 7.55 9.29 -4.17
CA ARG A 116 7.37 8.14 -3.26
C ARG A 116 8.64 7.58 -2.60
N GLU A 117 9.81 8.06 -2.98
CA GLU A 117 11.09 7.56 -2.46
C GLU A 117 11.68 8.49 -1.39
N MET A 118 12.05 7.94 -0.23
CA MET A 118 12.68 8.67 0.87
C MET A 118 14.21 8.65 0.77
N ASP A 119 14.77 7.63 0.13
CA ASP A 119 16.21 7.43 0.02
C ASP A 119 16.79 8.17 -1.20
N THR A 120 17.63 9.18 -0.94
CA THR A 120 18.27 9.99 -1.97
C THR A 120 19.22 9.20 -2.86
N ASP A 121 19.86 8.16 -2.32
CA ASP A 121 20.77 7.31 -3.06
C ASP A 121 19.98 6.46 -4.05
N VAL A 122 18.85 5.90 -3.62
CA VAL A 122 17.93 5.17 -4.50
C VAL A 122 17.40 6.07 -5.62
N ILE A 123 17.04 7.33 -5.31
CA ILE A 123 16.61 8.30 -6.32
C ILE A 123 17.71 8.52 -7.35
N SER A 124 18.96 8.76 -6.90
CA SER A 124 20.08 9.05 -7.80
C SER A 124 20.47 7.88 -8.71
N VAL A 125 20.26 6.64 -8.25
CA VAL A 125 20.55 5.42 -9.02
C VAL A 125 19.46 5.11 -10.03
N ARG A 126 18.18 5.35 -9.69
CA ARG A 126 17.03 4.98 -10.53
C ARG A 126 16.64 6.04 -11.55
N HIS A 127 17.00 7.30 -11.32
CA HIS A 127 16.56 8.41 -12.14
C HIS A 127 17.73 9.17 -12.75
N ASN A 128 17.58 9.55 -14.01
CA ASN A 128 18.60 10.31 -14.71
C ASN A 128 18.56 11.80 -14.32
N ARG A 129 19.58 12.56 -14.74
CA ARG A 129 19.70 14.00 -14.43
C ARG A 129 18.49 14.83 -14.89
N GLN A 130 17.89 14.52 -16.05
CA GLN A 130 16.74 15.25 -16.56
C GLN A 130 15.49 14.99 -15.72
N GLN A 131 15.26 13.74 -15.31
CA GLN A 131 14.16 13.36 -14.42
C GLN A 131 14.26 14.02 -13.05
N ILE A 132 15.47 14.03 -12.47
CA ILE A 132 15.75 14.71 -11.19
C ILE A 132 15.56 16.23 -11.36
N HIS A 133 16.05 16.82 -12.46
CA HIS A 133 15.87 18.24 -12.75
C HIS A 133 14.39 18.61 -12.86
N LEU A 134 13.58 17.84 -13.60
CA LEU A 134 12.13 18.03 -13.70
C LEU A 134 11.46 17.98 -12.32
N PHE A 135 11.79 16.98 -11.50
CA PHE A 135 11.24 16.86 -10.15
C PHE A 135 11.61 18.06 -9.26
N ASN A 136 12.86 18.50 -9.30
CA ASN A 136 13.31 19.66 -8.54
C ASN A 136 12.61 20.95 -8.99
N THR A 137 12.42 21.15 -10.29
CA THR A 137 11.65 22.28 -10.84
C THR A 137 10.19 22.22 -10.38
N TYR A 138 9.58 21.03 -10.40
CA TYR A 138 8.23 20.82 -9.86
C TYR A 138 8.14 21.15 -8.36
N GLN A 139 9.10 20.71 -7.54
CA GLN A 139 9.13 21.03 -6.10
C GLN A 139 9.31 22.53 -5.85
N ALA A 140 10.18 23.20 -6.61
CA ALA A 140 10.39 24.65 -6.51
C ALA A 140 9.11 25.43 -6.84
N LEU A 141 8.35 24.99 -7.86
CA LEU A 141 7.06 25.56 -8.21
C LEU A 141 6.02 25.36 -7.10
N CYS A 142 5.93 24.15 -6.54
CA CYS A 142 5.05 23.87 -5.41
C CYS A 142 5.37 24.78 -4.21
N GLN A 143 6.65 24.95 -3.89
CA GLN A 143 7.10 25.82 -2.81
C GLN A 143 6.74 27.29 -3.07
N LYS A 144 7.00 27.80 -4.28
CA LYS A 144 6.68 29.17 -4.69
C LYS A 144 5.18 29.47 -4.59
N ASP A 145 4.35 28.51 -4.96
CA ASP A 145 2.90 28.65 -4.97
C ASP A 145 2.25 28.29 -3.61
N HIS A 146 3.05 27.94 -2.59
CA HIS A 146 2.60 27.48 -1.27
C HIS A 146 1.61 26.30 -1.34
N VAL A 147 1.85 25.38 -2.27
CA VAL A 147 1.07 24.16 -2.46
C VAL A 147 1.92 22.91 -2.20
N ALA A 148 1.27 21.81 -1.84
CA ALA A 148 1.95 20.52 -1.69
C ALA A 148 1.04 19.38 -2.15
N ASP A 149 1.61 18.42 -2.88
CA ASP A 149 0.92 17.19 -3.24
C ASP A 149 0.93 16.17 -2.08
N LEU A 150 0.21 15.06 -2.27
CA LEU A 150 0.09 14.01 -1.26
C LEU A 150 1.42 13.35 -0.91
N ASN A 151 2.34 13.20 -1.86
CA ASN A 151 3.63 12.57 -1.63
C ASN A 151 4.51 13.48 -0.77
N ALA A 152 4.62 14.77 -1.13
CA ALA A 152 5.35 15.78 -0.35
C ALA A 152 4.78 15.92 1.07
N LEU A 153 3.46 15.94 1.21
CA LEU A 153 2.79 15.98 2.51
C LEU A 153 3.06 14.74 3.36
N SER A 154 3.10 13.55 2.73
CA SER A 154 3.41 12.30 3.43
C SER A 154 4.87 12.27 3.90
N LYS A 155 5.81 12.74 3.06
CA LYS A 155 7.22 12.93 3.43
C LYS A 155 7.37 13.91 4.59
N PHE A 156 6.66 15.03 4.54
CA PHE A 156 6.64 16.03 5.61
C PHE A 156 6.16 15.42 6.94
N VAL A 157 5.03 14.70 6.93
CA VAL A 157 4.51 14.02 8.14
C VAL A 157 5.53 13.03 8.70
N VAL A 158 6.09 12.16 7.86
CA VAL A 158 7.11 11.18 8.29
C VAL A 158 8.35 11.87 8.85
N GLY A 159 8.84 12.94 8.21
CA GLY A 159 9.99 13.72 8.70
C GLY A 159 9.73 14.43 10.04
N GLN A 160 8.53 14.99 10.22
CA GLN A 160 8.12 15.61 11.49
C GLN A 160 7.99 14.56 12.60
N MET A 161 7.50 13.37 12.28
CA MET A 161 7.45 12.26 13.24
C MET A 161 8.86 11.78 13.63
N HIS A 162 9.76 11.62 12.65
CA HIS A 162 11.13 11.18 12.89
C HIS A 162 11.91 12.17 13.76
N SER A 163 11.69 13.48 13.58
CA SER A 163 12.30 14.54 14.39
C SER A 163 11.62 14.78 15.75
N GLY A 164 10.57 14.03 16.09
CA GLY A 164 9.80 14.20 17.33
C GLY A 164 8.90 15.44 17.37
N LYS A 165 8.81 16.20 16.27
CA LYS A 165 7.96 17.40 16.14
C LYS A 165 6.48 17.06 15.91
N MET A 166 6.18 15.83 15.53
CA MET A 166 4.82 15.32 15.38
C MET A 166 4.70 13.96 16.06
N ARG A 167 3.63 13.78 16.83
CA ARG A 167 3.34 12.48 17.46
C ARG A 167 2.75 11.51 16.46
N THR A 168 2.91 10.22 16.72
CA THR A 168 2.14 9.17 16.06
C THR A 168 0.65 9.37 16.31
N LEU A 169 -0.19 8.74 15.48
CA LEU A 169 -1.61 8.63 15.79
C LEU A 169 -1.79 7.92 17.14
N ASP A 170 -2.80 8.35 17.90
CA ASP A 170 -3.18 7.75 19.19
C ASP A 170 -3.85 6.39 18.95
N LEU A 171 -3.01 5.39 18.71
CA LEU A 171 -3.37 4.01 18.39
C LEU A 171 -2.64 3.08 19.36
N THR A 172 -3.31 2.00 19.73
CA THR A 172 -2.70 0.88 20.46
C THR A 172 -2.31 -0.26 19.52
N HIS A 173 -3.06 -0.43 18.43
CA HIS A 173 -2.85 -1.47 17.43
C HIS A 173 -2.94 -0.87 16.03
N LEU A 174 -2.13 -1.39 15.11
CA LEU A 174 -2.12 -1.00 13.70
C LEU A 174 -2.20 -2.26 12.83
N ILE A 175 -3.17 -2.33 11.94
CA ILE A 175 -3.32 -3.42 10.96
C ILE A 175 -3.16 -2.82 9.57
N VAL A 176 -2.20 -3.34 8.80
CA VAL A 176 -1.90 -2.86 7.44
C VAL A 176 -2.27 -3.94 6.44
N ASP A 177 -3.20 -3.65 5.56
CA ASP A 177 -3.62 -4.54 4.46
C ASP A 177 -2.78 -4.29 3.20
N GLU A 178 -2.68 -5.31 2.35
CA GLU A 178 -1.93 -5.30 1.09
C GLU A 178 -0.51 -4.71 1.20
N VAL A 179 0.24 -5.15 2.21
CA VAL A 179 1.57 -4.58 2.52
C VAL A 179 2.58 -4.71 1.37
N GLN A 180 2.40 -5.64 0.44
CA GLN A 180 3.24 -5.74 -0.76
C GLN A 180 3.20 -4.47 -1.63
N ASP A 181 2.15 -3.65 -1.53
CA ASP A 181 1.97 -2.42 -2.30
C ASP A 181 2.48 -1.17 -1.56
N THR A 182 3.10 -1.35 -0.39
CA THR A 182 3.69 -0.29 0.43
C THR A 182 4.94 0.31 -0.24
N ASP A 183 5.00 1.64 -0.31
CA ASP A 183 6.19 2.40 -0.72
C ASP A 183 7.07 2.80 0.48
N SER A 184 8.23 3.43 0.21
CA SER A 184 9.22 3.77 1.26
C SER A 184 8.67 4.72 2.33
N ILE A 185 7.78 5.65 1.96
CA ILE A 185 7.18 6.62 2.87
C ILE A 185 6.18 5.91 3.78
N GLN A 186 5.32 5.08 3.18
CA GLN A 186 4.34 4.28 3.91
C GLN A 186 5.03 3.34 4.91
N PHE A 187 6.08 2.64 4.49
CA PHE A 187 6.85 1.77 5.38
C PHE A 187 7.46 2.55 6.54
N SER A 188 8.06 3.72 6.27
CA SER A 188 8.64 4.58 7.31
C SER A 188 7.60 5.02 8.33
N TRP A 189 6.40 5.39 7.86
CA TRP A 189 5.29 5.74 8.72
C TRP A 189 4.82 4.57 9.62
N ILE A 190 4.67 3.37 9.06
CA ILE A 190 4.34 2.14 9.79
C ILE A 190 5.41 1.84 10.84
N ALA A 191 6.68 1.95 10.45
CA ALA A 191 7.82 1.69 11.32
C ALA A 191 7.89 2.67 12.50
N LEU A 192 7.58 3.96 12.28
CA LEU A 192 7.53 4.96 13.34
C LEU A 192 6.41 4.69 14.35
N HIS A 193 5.22 4.28 13.89
CA HIS A 193 4.15 3.84 14.80
C HIS A 193 4.57 2.62 15.61
N THR A 194 5.16 1.63 14.95
CA THR A 194 5.63 0.39 15.61
C THR A 194 6.70 0.69 16.68
N ARG A 195 7.67 1.57 16.36
CA ARG A 195 8.72 2.00 17.32
C ARG A 195 8.17 2.80 18.49
N ALA A 196 7.05 3.49 18.32
CA ALA A 196 6.35 4.19 19.40
C ALA A 196 5.55 3.25 20.33
N GLY A 197 5.60 1.93 20.13
CA GLY A 197 4.94 0.94 20.97
C GLY A 197 3.56 0.48 20.47
N VAL A 198 3.16 0.86 19.25
CA VAL A 198 1.93 0.37 18.63
C VAL A 198 2.09 -1.09 18.22
N TYR A 199 1.16 -1.96 18.63
CA TYR A 199 1.14 -3.35 18.22
C TYR A 199 0.75 -3.48 16.74
N THR A 200 1.75 -3.65 15.88
CA THR A 200 1.57 -3.62 14.42
C THR A 200 1.49 -5.01 13.81
N SER A 201 0.46 -5.23 13.00
CA SER A 201 0.28 -6.41 12.14
C SER A 201 0.25 -5.97 10.69
N ILE A 202 1.23 -6.40 9.90
CA ILE A 202 1.17 -6.29 8.44
C ILE A 202 0.59 -7.57 7.84
N VAL A 203 -0.24 -7.42 6.83
CA VAL A 203 -0.96 -8.49 6.12
C VAL A 203 -0.77 -8.28 4.62
N GLY A 204 -0.41 -9.34 3.90
CA GLY A 204 -0.30 -9.25 2.45
C GLY A 204 0.09 -10.57 1.80
N ASP A 205 0.22 -10.51 0.48
CA ASP A 205 0.67 -11.61 -0.36
C ASP A 205 1.79 -11.10 -1.26
N ASP A 206 3.04 -11.51 -1.00
CA ASP A 206 4.19 -11.09 -1.78
C ASP A 206 4.15 -11.57 -3.24
N ASP A 207 3.37 -12.62 -3.55
CA ASP A 207 3.16 -13.06 -4.94
C ASP A 207 2.21 -12.14 -5.72
N GLN A 208 1.47 -11.27 -5.03
CA GLN A 208 0.53 -10.31 -5.63
C GLN A 208 1.13 -8.91 -5.77
N ALA A 209 2.45 -8.77 -5.61
CA ALA A 209 3.15 -7.49 -5.75
C ALA A 209 3.26 -7.03 -7.21
N ILE A 210 2.16 -6.52 -7.78
CA ILE A 210 2.09 -6.11 -9.19
C ILE A 210 2.41 -4.62 -9.43
N TYR A 211 2.53 -3.81 -8.37
CA TYR A 211 2.78 -2.37 -8.45
C TYR A 211 4.27 -1.96 -8.33
N SER A 212 5.21 -2.87 -8.60
CA SER A 212 6.66 -2.59 -8.48
C SER A 212 7.11 -1.43 -9.38
N PHE A 213 6.43 -1.24 -10.53
CA PHE A 213 6.66 -0.10 -11.42
C PHE A 213 6.26 1.25 -10.79
N ARG A 214 5.47 1.27 -9.72
CA ARG A 214 5.12 2.49 -8.94
C ARG A 214 5.94 2.62 -7.66
N SER A 215 7.15 2.09 -7.65
CA SER A 215 8.05 2.09 -6.49
C SER A 215 7.50 1.34 -5.26
N SER A 216 6.54 0.43 -5.42
CA SER A 216 6.15 -0.46 -4.31
C SER A 216 7.30 -1.43 -3.99
N GLY A 217 7.50 -1.72 -2.70
CA GLY A 217 8.65 -2.52 -2.28
C GLY A 217 8.44 -4.04 -2.45
N GLY A 218 7.20 -4.51 -2.64
CA GLY A 218 6.90 -5.93 -2.83
C GLY A 218 7.41 -6.80 -1.68
N VAL A 219 8.07 -7.92 -2.01
CA VAL A 219 8.68 -8.83 -1.02
C VAL A 219 9.70 -8.14 -0.10
N LYS A 220 10.36 -7.06 -0.56
CA LYS A 220 11.36 -6.34 0.25
C LYS A 220 10.74 -5.68 1.48
N ILE A 221 9.47 -5.28 1.42
CA ILE A 221 8.80 -4.67 2.57
C ILE A 221 8.62 -5.68 3.70
N PHE A 222 8.25 -6.92 3.38
CA PHE A 222 8.16 -8.01 4.35
C PHE A 222 9.53 -8.27 5.00
N GLN A 223 10.57 -8.40 4.17
CA GLN A 223 11.94 -8.62 4.65
C GLN A 223 12.45 -7.47 5.52
N GLN A 224 12.16 -6.23 5.13
CA GLN A 224 12.50 -5.05 5.94
C GLN A 224 11.74 -5.09 7.27
N PHE A 225 10.44 -5.36 7.28
CA PHE A 225 9.67 -5.45 8.53
C PHE A 225 10.21 -6.56 9.44
N GLU A 226 10.52 -7.72 8.87
CA GLU A 226 11.12 -8.87 9.55
C GLU A 226 12.47 -8.52 10.19
N LYS A 227 13.37 -7.91 9.42
CA LYS A 227 14.69 -7.46 9.88
C LYS A 227 14.60 -6.45 11.03
N HIS A 228 13.67 -5.49 10.95
CA HIS A 228 13.57 -4.40 11.92
C HIS A 228 12.83 -4.78 13.20
N PHE A 229 11.83 -5.66 13.11
CA PHE A 229 10.88 -5.89 14.21
C PHE A 229 10.77 -7.34 14.67
N ARG A 230 11.41 -8.31 13.99
CA ARG A 230 11.39 -9.75 14.31
C ARG A 230 9.96 -10.24 14.70
N PRO A 231 8.96 -10.02 13.84
CA PRO A 231 7.57 -10.27 14.18
C PRO A 231 7.28 -11.78 14.26
N ASN A 232 6.21 -12.15 14.97
CA ASN A 232 5.59 -13.45 14.78
C ASN A 232 5.07 -13.57 13.34
N ILE A 233 5.39 -14.67 12.66
CA ILE A 233 5.00 -14.93 11.28
C ILE A 233 3.88 -15.96 11.25
N PHE A 234 2.79 -15.64 10.55
CA PHE A 234 1.63 -16.50 10.37
C PHE A 234 1.34 -16.70 8.89
N TYR A 235 1.08 -17.94 8.48
CA TYR A 235 0.78 -18.29 7.10
C TYR A 235 -0.70 -18.61 6.92
N LEU A 236 -1.36 -17.95 5.96
CA LEU A 236 -2.72 -18.27 5.53
C LEU A 236 -2.66 -19.04 4.20
N ASN A 237 -2.47 -20.36 4.29
CA ASN A 237 -2.22 -21.23 3.13
C ASN A 237 -3.50 -21.79 2.48
N THR A 238 -4.62 -21.76 3.19
CA THR A 238 -5.89 -22.31 2.70
C THR A 238 -6.66 -21.29 1.89
N CYS A 239 -6.82 -21.51 0.58
CA CYS A 239 -7.67 -20.75 -0.32
C CYS A 239 -9.12 -21.25 -0.28
N PHE A 240 -10.04 -20.34 0.04
CA PHE A 240 -11.48 -20.63 0.09
C PHE A 240 -12.20 -20.26 -1.23
N ARG A 241 -11.47 -19.71 -2.21
CA ARG A 241 -12.03 -19.18 -3.45
C ARG A 241 -11.95 -20.17 -4.61
N CYS A 242 -10.81 -20.82 -4.80
CA CYS A 242 -10.50 -21.60 -6.00
C CYS A 242 -10.45 -23.09 -5.70
N GLU A 243 -10.85 -23.91 -6.65
CA GLU A 243 -10.72 -25.37 -6.60
C GLU A 243 -9.24 -25.80 -6.75
N PRO A 244 -8.88 -27.02 -6.31
CA PRO A 244 -7.51 -27.53 -6.36
C PRO A 244 -6.82 -27.38 -7.73
N GLU A 245 -7.53 -27.64 -8.82
CA GLU A 245 -7.00 -27.67 -10.18
C GLU A 245 -6.54 -26.27 -10.65
N ILE A 246 -7.24 -25.21 -10.22
CA ILE A 246 -6.82 -23.83 -10.47
C ILE A 246 -5.58 -23.49 -9.65
N LEU A 247 -5.53 -23.93 -8.39
CA LEU A 247 -4.39 -23.67 -7.51
C LEU A 247 -3.13 -24.42 -7.95
N GLU A 248 -3.27 -25.61 -8.52
CA GLU A 248 -2.16 -26.38 -9.05
C GLU A 248 -1.48 -25.64 -10.20
N VAL A 249 -2.26 -25.15 -11.18
CA VAL A 249 -1.73 -24.37 -12.31
C VAL A 249 -1.11 -23.06 -11.83
N ALA A 250 -1.78 -22.33 -10.92
CA ALA A 250 -1.23 -21.12 -10.33
C ALA A 250 0.07 -21.39 -9.55
N GLY A 251 0.11 -22.49 -8.79
CA GLY A 251 1.25 -22.97 -8.03
C GLY A 251 2.45 -23.31 -8.91
N ALA A 252 2.22 -24.02 -10.01
CA ALA A 252 3.24 -24.40 -10.98
C ALA A 252 3.88 -23.16 -11.63
N LEU A 253 3.09 -22.13 -11.94
CA LEU A 253 3.58 -20.87 -12.48
C LEU A 253 4.40 -20.09 -11.44
N ILE A 254 3.81 -19.86 -10.27
CA ILE A 254 4.38 -18.97 -9.23
C ILE A 254 5.60 -19.61 -8.55
N GLY A 255 5.73 -20.94 -8.60
CA GLY A 255 6.90 -21.69 -8.17
C GLY A 255 8.16 -21.46 -9.02
N LYS A 256 8.05 -20.81 -10.19
CA LYS A 256 9.20 -20.40 -10.99
C LYS A 256 9.90 -19.15 -10.43
N ASN A 257 9.25 -18.39 -9.55
CA ASN A 257 9.84 -17.18 -8.97
C ASN A 257 10.79 -17.52 -7.81
N VAL A 258 11.98 -16.91 -7.81
CA VAL A 258 13.01 -17.15 -6.80
C VAL A 258 12.81 -16.29 -5.54
N TYR A 259 12.48 -15.01 -5.71
CA TYR A 259 12.41 -14.03 -4.61
C TYR A 259 10.99 -13.93 -4.05
N ARG A 260 10.63 -14.88 -3.18
CA ARG A 260 9.30 -15.03 -2.60
C ARG A 260 9.35 -15.70 -1.23
N TYR A 261 8.29 -15.56 -0.45
CA TYR A 261 8.00 -16.44 0.66
C TYR A 261 7.39 -17.75 0.13
N ALA A 262 7.98 -18.88 0.51
CA ALA A 262 7.43 -20.19 0.20
C ALA A 262 6.09 -20.34 0.93
N LYS A 263 5.03 -20.63 0.16
CA LYS A 263 3.66 -20.79 0.65
C LYS A 263 3.08 -22.01 -0.04
N GLU A 264 2.46 -22.87 0.75
CA GLU A 264 1.69 -23.99 0.21
C GLU A 264 0.29 -23.50 -0.14
N LEU A 265 -0.19 -23.80 -1.35
CA LEU A 265 -1.55 -23.44 -1.78
C LEU A 265 -2.48 -24.64 -1.55
N ARG A 266 -3.36 -24.56 -0.56
CA ARG A 266 -4.35 -25.61 -0.26
C ARG A 266 -5.75 -25.11 -0.56
N SER A 267 -6.55 -25.87 -1.30
CA SER A 267 -7.97 -25.52 -1.50
C SER A 267 -8.84 -26.01 -0.35
N ALA A 268 -9.80 -25.20 0.09
CA ALA A 268 -10.91 -25.64 0.96
C ALA A 268 -12.11 -26.17 0.16
N LYS A 269 -12.11 -26.03 -1.17
CA LYS A 269 -13.17 -26.54 -2.04
C LYS A 269 -12.91 -27.99 -2.44
N LYS A 270 -13.98 -28.71 -2.75
CA LYS A 270 -13.87 -30.00 -3.44
C LYS A 270 -13.52 -29.74 -4.90
N GLY A 271 -12.60 -30.52 -5.46
CA GLY A 271 -12.26 -30.49 -6.88
C GLY A 271 -13.31 -31.20 -7.74
N GLY A 272 -12.94 -31.44 -9.00
CA GLY A 272 -13.78 -32.07 -10.02
C GLY A 272 -13.85 -31.29 -11.33
N GLY A 273 -13.23 -30.10 -11.39
CA GLY A 273 -13.07 -29.32 -12.60
C GLY A 273 -11.85 -29.73 -13.42
N LYS A 274 -11.61 -29.01 -14.52
CA LYS A 274 -10.35 -29.07 -15.28
C LYS A 274 -9.97 -27.68 -15.77
N VAL A 275 -8.69 -27.35 -15.73
CA VAL A 275 -8.16 -26.15 -16.37
C VAL A 275 -7.87 -26.49 -17.83
N THR A 276 -8.51 -25.78 -18.77
CA THR A 276 -8.29 -25.97 -20.21
C THR A 276 -7.55 -24.79 -20.81
N PHE A 277 -6.55 -25.06 -21.63
CA PHE A 277 -5.90 -24.06 -22.48
C PHE A 277 -6.51 -24.12 -23.89
N ARG A 278 -6.91 -22.98 -24.43
CA ARG A 278 -7.39 -22.83 -25.82
C ARG A 278 -6.46 -21.86 -26.54
N SER A 279 -5.98 -22.25 -27.71
CA SER A 279 -5.18 -21.41 -28.60
C SER A 279 -6.00 -21.07 -29.85
N TYR A 280 -5.93 -19.82 -30.29
CA TYR A 280 -6.62 -19.31 -31.47
C TYR A 280 -5.58 -18.75 -32.45
N VAL A 281 -5.90 -18.75 -33.75
CA VAL A 281 -4.94 -18.30 -34.78
C VAL A 281 -4.81 -16.77 -34.76
N ASP A 282 -5.92 -16.07 -34.52
CA ASP A 282 -5.96 -14.62 -34.43
C ASP A 282 -6.92 -14.11 -33.33
N MET A 283 -6.98 -12.78 -33.21
CA MET A 283 -7.81 -12.10 -32.21
C MET A 283 -9.31 -12.23 -32.51
N GLU A 284 -9.69 -12.32 -33.79
CA GLU A 284 -11.11 -12.42 -34.19
C GLU A 284 -11.67 -13.79 -33.80
N GLU A 285 -10.94 -14.87 -34.10
CA GLU A 285 -11.25 -16.22 -33.63
C GLU A 285 -11.27 -16.32 -32.11
N GLN A 286 -10.32 -15.67 -31.42
CA GLN A 286 -10.30 -15.63 -29.96
C GLN A 286 -11.57 -14.98 -29.39
N ILE A 287 -12.01 -13.87 -29.97
CA ILE A 287 -13.24 -13.19 -29.54
C ILE A 287 -14.47 -14.08 -29.75
N GLN A 288 -14.54 -14.79 -30.87
CA GLN A 288 -15.66 -15.70 -31.15
C GLN A 288 -15.66 -16.95 -30.25
N GLY A 289 -14.48 -17.37 -29.78
CA GLY A 289 -14.30 -18.59 -29.00
C GLY A 289 -14.34 -18.45 -27.48
N ILE A 290 -14.42 -17.23 -26.94
CA ILE A 290 -14.58 -16.90 -25.51
C ILE A 290 -16.06 -16.68 -25.19
#